data_AF-A0A842SFN1-F1
#
_entry.id   AF-A0A842SFN1-F1
#
_cell.length_a   1.000
_cell.length_b   1.000
_cell.length_c   1.000
_cell.angle_alpha   90.00
_cell.angle_beta   90.00
_cell.angle_gamma   90.00
#
_symmetry.space_group_name_H-M   'P 1'
#
loop_
_entity.id
_entity.type
_entity.pdbx_description
1 polymer ?
#
loop_
_entity_poly.entity_id
_entity_poly.type
_entity_poly.pdbx_seq_one_letter_code
_entity_poly.pdbx_strand_id
1 'polypeptide(L)'
;MKKLIILFAFLILITTANAAEISIRPIYGYRNKENEFLVQIRNNGDEDIDDAQITVFVPDINYYFSSGNFDLNDGDTESEWFFINLPRTRGYYPIGIYLQGDDYRQVEWTWIAVV
;
A
#
# COMPACT_ATOMS: atom_id res chain seq x y z
N MET A 1 -29.12 44.81 -25.04
CA MET A 1 -29.84 44.17 -23.92
C MET A 1 -29.38 42.72 -23.83
N LYS A 2 -28.79 42.36 -22.68
CA LYS A 2 -28.84 41.07 -21.98
C LYS A 2 -29.27 39.88 -22.86
N LYS A 3 -28.40 38.91 -23.13
CA LYS A 3 -28.25 37.72 -22.27
C LYS A 3 -26.84 37.13 -22.39
N LEU A 4 -26.01 37.56 -21.45
CA LEU A 4 -24.81 36.87 -20.99
C LEU A 4 -25.31 35.71 -20.12
N ILE A 5 -25.59 34.54 -20.70
CA ILE A 5 -25.76 33.32 -19.91
C ILE A 5 -24.38 32.70 -19.81
N ILE A 6 -23.74 33.12 -18.72
CA ILE A 6 -22.62 32.54 -18.04
C ILE A 6 -22.67 31.02 -18.20
N LEU A 7 -21.92 30.52 -19.18
CA LEU A 7 -21.52 29.13 -19.27
C LEU A 7 -20.46 28.98 -18.17
N PHE A 8 -20.91 28.90 -16.92
CA PHE A 8 -20.14 28.33 -15.82
C PHE A 8 -20.04 26.85 -16.18
N ALA A 9 -19.18 26.54 -17.16
CA ALA A 9 -18.59 25.23 -17.28
C ALA A 9 -17.94 25.03 -15.92
N PHE A 10 -18.66 24.31 -15.07
CA PHE A 10 -18.19 23.68 -13.86
C PHE A 10 -17.07 22.78 -14.35
N LEU A 11 -15.89 23.38 -14.52
CA LEU A 11 -14.63 22.71 -14.66
C LEU A 11 -14.44 22.08 -13.30
N ILE A 12 -15.06 20.92 -13.12
CA ILE A 12 -14.69 20.00 -12.06
C ILE A 12 -13.31 19.54 -12.49
N LEU A 13 -12.30 20.38 -12.22
CA LEU A 13 -10.95 19.90 -11.99
C LEU A 13 -11.12 18.99 -10.77
N ILE A 14 -11.40 17.71 -11.03
CA ILE A 14 -11.08 16.67 -10.08
C ILE A 14 -9.55 16.67 -10.12
N THR A 15 -8.94 17.54 -9.31
CA THR A 15 -7.57 17.33 -8.88
C THR A 15 -7.65 16.01 -8.11
N THR A 16 -7.35 14.91 -8.79
CA THR A 16 -7.09 13.64 -8.12
C THR A 16 -5.97 13.95 -7.15
N ALA A 17 -6.34 14.10 -5.88
CA ALA A 17 -5.42 14.48 -4.83
C ALA A 17 -4.28 13.46 -4.85
N ASN A 18 -3.09 13.99 -5.04
CA ASN A 18 -1.78 13.45 -4.76
C ASN A 18 -1.86 12.39 -3.65
N ALA A 19 -1.81 11.12 -4.02
CA ALA A 19 -1.81 10.02 -3.08
C ALA A 19 -0.57 9.17 -3.35
N ALA A 20 0.07 8.69 -2.28
CA ALA A 20 1.13 7.72 -2.40
C ALA A 20 0.60 6.44 -3.07
N GLU A 21 1.43 5.82 -3.89
CA GLU A 21 1.10 4.56 -4.56
C GLU A 21 1.76 3.41 -3.82
N ILE A 22 0.95 2.57 -3.19
CA ILE A 22 1.43 1.27 -2.70
C ILE A 22 1.53 0.34 -3.91
N SER A 23 2.75 -0.04 -4.28
CA SER A 23 2.98 -0.97 -5.39
C SER A 23 3.57 -2.28 -4.87
N ILE A 24 2.71 -3.28 -4.68
CA ILE A 24 3.16 -4.56 -4.13
C ILE A 24 3.82 -5.36 -5.26
N ARG A 25 5.11 -5.63 -5.11
CA ARG A 25 5.81 -6.60 -5.94
C ARG A 25 6.03 -7.87 -5.14
N PRO A 26 5.11 -8.86 -5.21
CA PRO A 26 5.35 -10.12 -4.55
C PRO A 26 6.56 -10.80 -5.18
N ILE A 27 7.71 -10.70 -4.50
CA ILE A 27 8.87 -11.53 -4.80
C ILE A 27 8.69 -12.80 -3.99
N TYR A 28 8.12 -13.83 -4.60
CA TYR A 28 7.95 -15.12 -3.95
C TYR A 28 9.32 -15.79 -3.78
N GLY A 29 9.88 -15.69 -2.58
CA GLY A 29 11.08 -16.40 -2.15
C GLY A 29 10.73 -17.47 -1.12
N TYR A 30 11.30 -18.68 -1.26
CA TYR A 30 11.22 -19.71 -0.22
C TYR A 30 12.61 -19.88 0.39
N ARG A 31 12.85 -19.25 1.54
CA ARG A 31 14.12 -19.37 2.26
C ARG A 31 13.83 -19.84 3.68
N ASN A 32 14.63 -20.77 4.19
CA ASN A 32 14.54 -21.24 5.58
C ASN A 32 13.18 -21.80 6.04
N LYS A 33 12.31 -22.24 5.10
CA LYS A 33 10.91 -22.68 5.35
C LYS A 33 9.91 -21.57 5.63
N GLU A 34 10.32 -20.32 5.42
CA GLU A 34 9.45 -19.15 5.51
C GLU A 34 9.15 -18.68 4.08
N ASN A 35 7.96 -18.13 3.88
CA ASN A 35 7.64 -17.44 2.64
C ASN A 35 8.10 -15.99 2.83
N GLU A 36 8.92 -15.52 1.91
CA GLU A 36 9.37 -14.14 1.86
C GLU A 36 8.53 -13.42 0.81
N PHE A 37 8.10 -12.21 1.13
CA PHE A 37 7.59 -11.28 0.12
C PHE A 37 8.10 -9.87 0.42
N LEU A 38 8.31 -9.11 -0.65
CA LEU A 38 8.73 -7.72 -0.59
C LEU A 38 7.50 -6.83 -0.78
N VAL A 39 7.31 -5.85 0.10
CA VAL A 39 6.38 -4.75 -0.14
C VAL A 39 7.22 -3.55 -0.54
N GLN A 40 6.91 -2.99 -1.71
CA GLN A 40 7.51 -1.75 -2.18
C GLN A 40 6.44 -0.65 -2.11
N ILE A 41 6.82 0.50 -1.59
CA ILE A 41 5.93 1.65 -1.47
C ILE A 41 6.61 2.81 -2.15
N ARG A 42 5.85 3.53 -2.97
CA ARG A 42 6.35 4.70 -3.67
C ARG A 42 5.45 5.89 -3.37
N ASN A 43 6.01 6.97 -2.85
CA ASN A 43 5.26 8.20 -2.76
C ASN A 43 5.25 8.87 -4.14
N ASN A 44 4.08 8.86 -4.78
CA ASN A 44 3.83 9.54 -6.05
C ASN A 44 3.00 10.83 -5.84
N GLY A 45 2.75 11.20 -4.59
CA GLY A 45 2.11 12.46 -4.24
C GLY A 45 3.14 13.56 -3.97
N ASP A 46 2.69 14.81 -4.06
CA ASP A 46 3.50 16.00 -3.79
C ASP A 46 3.67 16.30 -2.27
N GLU A 47 3.13 15.44 -1.39
CA GLU A 47 3.14 15.61 0.07
C GLU A 47 3.96 14.48 0.72
N ASP A 48 4.81 14.84 1.69
CA ASP A 48 5.57 13.88 2.49
C ASP A 48 4.64 13.10 3.43
N ILE A 49 4.98 11.84 3.71
CA ILE A 49 4.30 11.03 4.72
C ILE A 49 5.26 10.79 5.88
N ASP A 50 5.06 11.54 6.95
CA ASP A 50 5.82 11.41 8.20
C ASP A 50 5.35 10.21 9.02
N ASP A 51 6.30 9.59 9.73
CA ASP A 51 6.03 8.47 10.66
C ASP A 51 5.27 7.30 10.00
N ALA A 52 5.54 7.06 8.70
CA ALA A 52 4.92 6.02 7.93
C ALA A 52 5.24 4.62 8.49
N GLN A 53 4.23 3.76 8.53
CA GLN A 53 4.31 2.39 8.99
C GLN A 53 3.54 1.48 8.06
N ILE A 54 4.16 0.35 7.70
CA ILE A 54 3.56 -0.71 6.91
C ILE A 54 3.10 -1.80 7.86
N THR A 55 1.86 -2.22 7.72
CA THR A 55 1.31 -3.36 8.44
C THR A 55 0.80 -4.40 7.46
N VAL A 56 1.21 -5.64 7.66
CA VAL A 56 0.70 -6.81 6.94
C VAL A 56 -0.22 -7.60 7.83
N PHE A 57 -1.38 -7.97 7.30
CA PHE A 57 -2.34 -8.84 7.95
C PHE A 57 -2.77 -9.98 7.01
N VAL A 58 -2.69 -11.23 7.50
CA VAL A 58 -3.23 -12.41 6.81
C VAL A 58 -4.28 -13.06 7.72
N PRO A 59 -5.58 -12.80 7.46
CA PRO A 59 -6.67 -13.18 8.37
C PRO A 59 -6.73 -14.68 8.67
N ASP A 60 -6.59 -15.51 7.63
CA ASP A 60 -6.78 -16.95 7.70
C ASP A 60 -5.82 -17.66 8.67
N ILE A 61 -4.67 -17.04 8.93
CA ILE A 61 -3.64 -17.58 9.82
C ILE A 61 -3.37 -16.66 11.02
N ASN A 62 -4.23 -15.65 11.21
CA ASN A 62 -4.11 -14.62 12.23
C ASN A 62 -2.68 -14.04 12.32
N TYR A 63 -2.03 -13.89 11.16
CA TYR A 63 -0.71 -13.30 11.09
C TYR A 63 -0.85 -11.80 10.99
N TYR A 64 -0.08 -11.10 11.81
CA TYR A 64 0.00 -9.66 11.86
C TYR A 64 1.45 -9.25 12.09
N PHE A 65 1.96 -8.34 11.28
CA PHE A 65 3.28 -7.77 11.46
C PHE A 65 3.26 -6.30 11.04
N SER A 66 3.94 -5.45 11.81
CA SER A 66 4.12 -4.03 11.49
C SER A 66 5.61 -3.72 11.39
N SER A 67 5.98 -2.90 10.40
CA SER A 67 7.33 -2.35 10.29
C SER A 67 7.62 -1.37 11.43
N GLY A 68 8.87 -0.93 11.53
CA GLY A 68 9.19 0.32 12.21
C GLY A 68 8.58 1.52 11.48
N ASN A 69 8.69 2.69 12.10
CA ASN A 69 8.33 3.96 11.45
C ASN A 69 9.48 4.41 10.54
N PHE A 70 9.12 5.04 9.43
CA PHE A 70 10.03 5.70 8.50
C PHE A 70 9.33 6.89 7.84
N ASP A 71 10.08 7.88 7.40
CA ASP A 71 9.52 9.00 6.64
C ASP A 71 9.56 8.66 5.15
N LEU A 72 8.53 9.04 4.41
CA LEU A 72 8.42 8.79 2.97
C LEU A 72 8.17 10.11 2.23
N ASN A 73 9.25 10.75 1.77
CA ASN A 73 9.17 12.07 1.11
C ASN A 73 8.63 11.95 -0.32
N ASP A 74 8.29 13.09 -0.94
CA ASP A 74 7.92 13.16 -2.36
C ASP A 74 8.94 12.45 -3.26
N GLY A 75 8.45 11.48 -4.04
CA GLY A 75 9.23 10.71 -5.00
C GLY A 75 10.01 9.54 -4.40
N ASP A 76 10.03 9.39 -3.08
CA ASP A 76 10.76 8.31 -2.42
C ASP A 76 10.15 6.93 -2.73
N THR A 77 11.01 5.93 -2.67
CA THR A 77 10.62 4.52 -2.79
C THR A 77 11.24 3.75 -1.65
N GLU A 78 10.39 3.19 -0.79
CA GLU A 78 10.80 2.33 0.31
C GLU A 78 10.43 0.88 0.05
N SER A 79 11.16 -0.03 0.68
CA SER A 79 11.01 -1.46 0.45
C SER A 79 11.26 -2.24 1.73
N GLU A 80 10.25 -2.99 2.15
CA GLU A 80 10.29 -3.77 3.38
C GLU A 80 10.11 -5.26 3.10
N TRP A 81 10.96 -6.06 3.74
CA TRP A 81 10.93 -7.52 3.64
C TRP A 81 10.10 -8.10 4.77
N PHE A 82 9.12 -8.91 4.39
CA PHE A 82 8.25 -9.60 5.34
C PHE A 82 8.47 -11.10 5.24
N PHE A 83 8.62 -11.71 6.42
CA PHE A 83 8.85 -13.13 6.59
C PHE A 83 7.62 -13.72 7.26
N ILE A 84 6.90 -14.57 6.52
CA ILE A 84 5.64 -15.15 6.98
C ILE A 84 5.71 -16.68 6.97
N ASN A 85 5.33 -17.26 8.10
CA ASN A 85 5.17 -18.69 8.25
C ASN A 85 3.77 -19.11 7.78
N LEU A 86 3.60 -19.24 6.45
CA LEU A 86 2.35 -19.75 5.89
C LEU A 86 2.17 -21.24 6.23
N PRO A 87 0.92 -21.68 6.44
CA PRO A 87 0.60 -23.08 6.63
C PRO A 87 1.01 -23.91 5.40
N ARG A 88 1.33 -25.19 5.62
CA ARG A 88 1.68 -26.12 4.53
C ARG A 88 0.50 -26.50 3.65
N THR A 89 -0.71 -26.10 4.03
CA THR A 89 -1.90 -26.33 3.23
C THR A 89 -1.84 -25.45 2.00
N ARG A 90 -1.85 -26.08 0.83
CA ARG A 90 -1.93 -25.37 -0.45
C ARG A 90 -3.20 -24.52 -0.50
N GLY A 91 -3.10 -23.33 -1.08
CA GLY A 91 -4.23 -22.42 -1.19
C GLY A 91 -3.82 -21.00 -1.50
N TYR A 92 -4.82 -20.13 -1.62
CA TYR A 92 -4.65 -18.70 -1.74
C TYR A 92 -5.08 -18.06 -0.44
N TYR A 93 -4.20 -17.27 0.16
CA TYR A 93 -4.46 -16.58 1.41
C TYR A 93 -4.58 -15.08 1.13
N PRO A 94 -5.66 -14.42 1.56
CA PRO A 94 -5.82 -12.99 1.38
C PRO A 94 -4.82 -12.28 2.30
N ILE A 95 -4.17 -11.24 1.77
CA ILE A 95 -3.22 -10.42 2.51
C ILE A 95 -3.66 -8.97 2.39
N GLY A 96 -3.83 -8.31 3.53
CA GLY A 96 -4.06 -6.87 3.63
C GLY A 96 -2.76 -6.17 3.99
N ILE A 97 -2.40 -5.16 3.21
CA ILE A 97 -1.22 -4.32 3.43
C ILE A 97 -1.71 -2.91 3.70
N TYR A 98 -1.44 -2.41 4.89
CA TYR A 98 -1.86 -1.12 5.39
C TYR A 98 -0.65 -0.20 5.45
N LEU A 99 -0.73 0.96 4.80
CA LEU A 99 0.20 2.06 5.01
C LEU A 99 -0.52 3.11 5.84
N GLN A 100 0.08 3.48 6.97
CA GLN A 100 -0.41 4.56 7.81
C GLN A 100 0.72 5.51 8.17
N GLY A 101 0.46 6.80 8.14
CA GLY A 101 1.29 7.86 8.72
C GLY A 101 0.38 8.84 9.49
N ASP A 102 0.87 10.02 9.81
CA ASP A 102 0.15 11.02 10.62
C ASP A 102 -1.29 11.27 10.12
N ASP A 103 -1.42 11.75 8.88
CA ASP A 103 -2.71 12.03 8.23
C ASP A 103 -2.98 11.13 7.00
N TYR A 104 -2.07 10.19 6.71
CA TYR A 104 -2.18 9.29 5.57
C TYR A 104 -2.63 7.89 5.99
N ARG A 105 -3.63 7.34 5.29
CA ARG A 105 -4.04 5.94 5.46
C ARG A 105 -4.45 5.33 4.13
N GLN A 106 -3.88 4.18 3.83
CA GLN A 106 -4.24 3.40 2.66
C GLN A 106 -4.16 1.91 2.99
N VAL A 107 -5.04 1.13 2.35
CA VAL A 107 -5.02 -0.33 2.40
C VAL A 107 -5.08 -0.89 1.00
N GLU A 108 -4.26 -1.91 0.75
CA GLU A 108 -4.28 -2.69 -0.48
C GLU A 108 -4.45 -4.18 -0.13
N TRP A 109 -5.33 -4.86 -0.87
CA TRP A 109 -5.58 -6.29 -0.69
C TRP A 109 -5.05 -7.07 -1.87
N THR A 110 -4.31 -8.14 -1.60
CA THR A 110 -3.86 -9.08 -2.63
C THR A 110 -3.92 -10.52 -2.10
N TRP A 111 -3.40 -11.47 -2.87
CA TRP A 111 -3.40 -12.89 -2.55
C TRP A 111 -1.99 -13.46 -2.60
N ILE A 112 -1.64 -14.28 -1.60
CA ILE A 112 -0.44 -15.11 -1.63
C ILE A 112 -0.83 -16.56 -1.91
N ALA A 113 -0.18 -17.16 -2.91
CA ALA A 113 -0.39 -18.56 -3.28
C ALA A 113 0.64 -19.44 -2.58
N VAL A 114 0.17 -20.47 -1.87
CA VAL A 114 1.00 -21.58 -1.37
C VAL A 114 0.78 -22.77 -2.31
N VAL A 115 1.85 -23.14 -3.03
CA VAL A 115 1.87 -24.21 -4.05
C VAL A 115 2.63 -25.45 -3.60
#